data_AF-A0A3D4G249-F1
#
_entry.id   AF-A0A3D4G249-F1
#
_cell.length_a   1.000
_cell.length_b   1.000
_cell.length_c   1.000
_cell.angle_alpha   90.00
_cell.angle_beta   90.00
_cell.angle_gamma   90.00
#
_symmetry.space_group_name_H-M   'P 1'
#
loop_
_entity.id
_entity.type
_entity.pdbx_description
1 polymer ?
#
loop_
_entity_poly.entity_id
_entity_poly.type
_entity_poly.pdbx_seq_one_letter_code
_entity_poly.pdbx_strand_id
1 'polypeptide(L)' 'KPGGPGVLLSGVPGVLPGKVLILGGGVVGTNAAKIAAGLGARVAIMDIDLERLRYL' A
#
# COMPACT_ATOMS: atom_id res chain seq x y z
N LYS A 1 14.90 11.09 -18.89
CA LYS A 1 14.80 10.80 -17.43
C LYS A 1 14.34 9.36 -17.31
N PRO A 2 14.95 8.49 -16.50
CA PRO A 2 14.36 7.18 -16.28
C PRO A 2 13.05 7.41 -15.51
N GLY A 3 11.93 7.06 -16.14
CA GLY A 3 10.65 7.00 -15.45
C GLY A 3 10.65 5.85 -14.43
N GLY A 4 9.56 5.73 -13.68
CA GLY A 4 9.31 4.53 -12.90
C GLY A 4 9.12 3.30 -13.80
N PRO A 5 9.02 2.09 -13.22
CA PRO A 5 8.95 0.84 -13.96
C PRO A 5 7.65 0.62 -14.77
N GLY A 6 6.75 1.62 -14.87
CA GLY A 6 5.49 1.49 -15.61
C GLY A 6 4.48 0.53 -14.97
N VAL A 7 4.50 0.39 -13.63
CA VAL A 7 3.59 -0.52 -12.91
C VAL A 7 2.24 0.13 -12.68
N LEU A 8 1.18 -0.54 -13.13
CA LEU A 8 -0.20 -0.18 -12.79
C LEU A 8 -0.55 -0.74 -11.41
N LEU A 9 -0.84 0.14 -10.45
CA LEU A 9 -1.13 -0.26 -9.06
C LEU A 9 -2.31 -1.22 -8.96
N SER A 10 -3.36 -1.01 -9.74
CA SER A 10 -4.58 -1.83 -9.71
C SER A 10 -4.40 -3.24 -10.24
N GLY A 11 -3.40 -3.46 -11.09
CA GLY A 11 -3.40 -4.62 -11.98
C GLY A 11 -4.68 -4.69 -12.82
N VAL A 12 -4.96 -5.89 -13.35
CA VAL A 12 -6.17 -6.29 -14.07
C VAL A 12 -6.32 -7.81 -13.94
N PRO A 13 -7.49 -8.42 -14.23
CA PRO A 13 -7.62 -9.87 -14.23
C PRO A 13 -6.53 -10.56 -15.05
N GLY A 14 -5.77 -11.47 -14.43
CA GLY A 14 -4.63 -12.15 -15.04
C GLY A 14 -3.26 -11.47 -14.88
N VAL A 15 -3.20 -10.26 -14.31
CA VAL A 15 -1.96 -9.52 -14.04
C VAL A 15 -1.89 -9.12 -12.56
N LEU A 16 -0.76 -9.40 -11.92
CA LEU A 16 -0.57 -9.05 -10.50
C LEU A 16 -0.61 -7.53 -10.29
N PRO A 17 -1.25 -7.04 -9.21
CA PRO A 17 -1.24 -5.63 -8.85
C PRO A 17 0.13 -5.19 -8.35
N GLY A 18 0.34 -3.88 -8.31
CA GLY A 18 1.51 -3.28 -7.66
C GLY A 18 1.56 -3.62 -6.17
N LYS A 19 2.77 -3.71 -5.61
CA LYS A 19 2.99 -3.93 -4.17
C LYS A 19 3.39 -2.62 -3.51
N VAL A 20 2.75 -2.29 -2.39
CA VAL A 20 3.04 -1.09 -1.60
C VAL A 20 3.34 -1.51 -0.17
N LEU A 21 4.55 -1.20 0.31
CA LEU A 21 4.93 -1.35 1.71
C LEU A 21 4.89 0.03 2.38
N ILE A 22 4.14 0.14 3.47
CA ILE A 22 4.01 1.36 4.27
C ILE A 22 4.66 1.13 5.63
N LEU A 23 5.61 1.99 5.98
CA LEU A 23 6.30 1.96 7.27
C LEU A 23 5.67 3.04 8.17
N GLY A 24 5.02 2.61 9.25
CA GLY A 24 4.23 3.43 10.16
C GLY A 24 2.75 3.41 9.82
N GLY A 25 1.94 2.88 10.71
CA GLY A 25 0.48 2.80 10.67
C GLY A 25 -0.22 4.04 11.25
N GLY A 26 0.48 5.10 11.62
CA GLY A 26 -0.12 6.36 12.10
C GLY A 26 -1.07 7.04 11.10
N VAL A 27 -1.46 8.28 11.37
CA VAL A 27 -2.46 9.01 10.54
C VAL A 27 -2.06 9.06 9.06
N VAL A 28 -0.80 9.40 8.77
CA VAL A 28 -0.31 9.50 7.38
C VAL A 28 -0.31 8.13 6.71
N GLY A 29 0.25 7.11 7.36
CA GLY A 29 0.33 5.76 6.80
C GLY A 29 -1.01 5.12 6.57
N THR A 30 -1.98 5.37 7.46
CA THR A 30 -3.37 4.88 7.29
C THR A 30 -4.03 5.49 6.06
N ASN A 31 -3.88 6.80 5.85
CA ASN A 31 -4.45 7.45 4.67
C ASN A 31 -3.76 7.00 3.38
N ALA A 32 -2.42 6.83 3.42
CA ALA A 32 -1.68 6.25 2.30
C ALA A 32 -2.16 4.83 1.97
N ALA A 33 -2.40 4.01 2.99
CA ALA A 33 -2.91 2.65 2.83
C ALA A 33 -4.30 2.65 2.21
N LYS A 34 -5.21 3.53 2.66
CA LYS A 34 -6.55 3.67 2.09
C LYS A 34 -6.51 4.00 0.60
N ILE A 35 -5.67 4.95 0.18
CA ILE A 35 -5.55 5.31 -1.23
C ILE A 35 -4.91 4.16 -2.03
N ALA A 36 -3.81 3.60 -1.57
CA ALA A 36 -3.13 2.51 -2.27
C ALA A 36 -4.01 1.27 -2.44
N ALA A 37 -4.73 0.88 -1.37
CA ALA A 37 -5.68 -0.22 -1.42
C ALA A 37 -6.90 0.11 -2.28
N GLY A 38 -7.41 1.35 -2.21
CA GLY A 38 -8.49 1.83 -3.08
C GLY A 38 -8.13 1.84 -4.57
N LEU A 39 -6.86 1.99 -4.89
CA LEU A 39 -6.31 1.83 -6.24
C LEU A 39 -6.10 0.37 -6.64
N GLY A 40 -6.42 -0.61 -5.79
CA GLY A 40 -6.27 -2.05 -6.08
C GLY A 40 -4.86 -2.60 -5.85
N ALA A 41 -3.96 -1.85 -5.22
CA ALA A 41 -2.62 -2.34 -4.91
C ALA A 41 -2.65 -3.39 -3.79
N ARG A 42 -1.67 -4.28 -3.78
CA ARG A 42 -1.38 -5.14 -2.64
C ARG A 42 -0.60 -4.35 -1.59
N VAL A 43 -1.27 -3.95 -0.52
CA VAL A 43 -0.70 -3.12 0.55
C VAL A 43 -0.26 -3.98 1.74
N ALA A 44 0.91 -3.68 2.29
CA ALA A 44 1.37 -4.18 3.58
C ALA A 44 1.77 -2.99 4.46
N ILE A 45 1.30 -2.98 5.71
CA ILE A 45 1.66 -1.95 6.71
C ILE A 45 2.55 -2.61 7.76
N MET A 46 3.67 -1.99 8.08
CA MET A 46 4.53 -2.37 9.20
C MET A 46 4.55 -1.24 10.22
N ASP A 47 4.31 -1.58 11.49
CA ASP A 47 4.46 -0.68 12.62
C ASP A 47 5.11 -1.45 13.78
N ILE A 48 5.74 -0.73 14.71
CA ILE A 48 6.28 -1.29 15.95
C ILE A 48 5.19 -1.44 17.02
N ASP A 49 4.10 -0.68 16.92
CA ASP A 49 2.99 -0.70 17.85
C ASP A 49 1.95 -1.75 17.42
N LEU A 50 1.86 -2.83 18.19
CA LEU A 50 0.91 -3.92 17.94
C LEU A 50 -0.55 -3.50 18.17
N GLU A 51 -0.83 -2.59 19.11
CA GLU A 51 -2.19 -2.07 19.30
C GLU A 51 -2.60 -1.23 18.10
N ARG A 52 -1.65 -0.45 17.55
CA ARG A 52 -1.91 0.31 16.32
C ARG A 52 -2.21 -0.59 15.14
N LEU A 53 -1.48 -1.70 14.97
CA LEU A 53 -1.74 -2.67 13.91
C LEU A 53 -3.08 -3.39 14.08
N ARG A 54 -3.50 -3.69 15.32
CA ARG A 54 -4.81 -4.32 15.58
C ARG A 54 -5.99 -3.41 15.30
N TYR A 55 -5.79 -2.10 15.45
CA TYR A 55 -6.83 -1.10 15.17
C TYR A 55 -7.12 -0.93 13.67
N LEU A 56 -6.15 -1.21 12.81
CA LEU A 56 -6.22 -1.02 11.35
C LEU A 56 -6.78 -2.24 10.62
#